data_AF-A0A3D0XK00-F1
#
_entry.id   AF-A0A3D0XK00-F1
#
_cell.length_a   1.000
_cell.length_b   1.000
_cell.length_c   1.000
_cell.angle_alpha   90.00
_cell.angle_beta   90.00
_cell.angle_gamma   90.00
#
_symmetry.space_group_name_H-M   'P 1'
#
loop_
_entity.id
_entity.type
_entity.pdbx_description
1 polymer ?
#
loop_
_entity_poly.entity_id
_entity_poly.type
_entity_poly.pdbx_seq_one_letter_code
_entity_poly.pdbx_strand_id
1 'polypeptide(L)'
;RQDWRHLQGKPWGANSNGHWSVRLTRPGFYRVIVHTKEARKATAVRMTLGDASWDDFQPNQAGQLEKEIQVALPTEGELQVELQLEDENVGPHQLEIHYRPSSKKP
;
A
#
# COMPACT_ATOMS: atom_id res chain seq x y z
N ARG A 1 -0.66 13.22 -11.31
CA ARG A 1 0.03 13.70 -10.10
C ARG A 1 -1.07 14.13 -9.15
N GLN A 2 -1.31 13.40 -8.07
CA GLN A 2 -2.45 13.64 -7.19
C GLN A 2 -1.89 14.25 -5.90
N ASP A 3 -2.33 15.47 -5.58
CA ASP A 3 -1.97 16.19 -4.36
C ASP A 3 -2.67 15.55 -3.17
N TRP A 4 -1.92 15.24 -2.10
CA TRP A 4 -2.51 14.72 -0.87
C TRP A 4 -2.05 15.50 0.35
N ARG A 5 -3.04 15.82 1.19
CA ARG A 5 -2.94 16.53 2.46
C ARG A 5 -3.00 15.52 3.60
N HIS A 6 -2.17 15.75 4.61
CA HIS A 6 -2.06 14.93 5.81
C HIS A 6 -3.28 15.15 6.70
N LEU A 7 -3.84 14.08 7.28
CA LEU A 7 -4.88 14.18 8.31
C LEU A 7 -4.35 14.86 9.58
N GLN A 8 -3.03 14.79 9.84
CA GLN A 8 -2.24 15.68 10.68
C GLN A 8 -0.75 15.34 10.53
N GLY A 9 0.15 16.31 10.68
CA GLY A 9 1.61 16.10 10.65
C GLY A 9 2.28 16.32 9.28
N LYS A 10 3.57 16.66 9.31
CA LYS A 10 4.40 17.06 8.16
C LYS A 10 4.37 16.05 6.99
N PRO A 11 4.66 16.52 5.76
CA PRO A 11 4.44 15.73 4.55
C PRO A 11 5.24 14.43 4.38
N TRP A 12 6.16 14.21 5.31
CA TRP A 12 7.12 13.12 5.34
C TRP A 12 7.48 12.81 6.80
N GLY A 13 6.47 12.79 7.67
CA GLY A 13 6.70 12.53 9.08
C GLY A 13 7.23 11.11 9.27
N ALA A 14 8.43 11.00 9.83
CA ALA A 14 8.96 9.75 10.40
C ALA A 14 8.03 9.11 11.46
N ASN A 15 6.92 9.79 11.81
CA ASN A 15 5.90 9.41 12.77
C ASN A 15 4.50 9.26 12.13
N SER A 16 4.36 8.84 10.85
CA SER A 16 3.11 8.18 10.44
C SER A 16 3.09 6.85 11.20
N ASN A 17 2.20 6.71 12.20
CA ASN A 17 2.15 5.64 13.23
C ASN A 17 2.25 4.20 12.69
N GLY A 18 3.39 3.79 12.16
CA GLY A 18 3.62 2.44 11.65
C GLY A 18 2.93 2.07 10.33
N HIS A 19 2.17 2.98 9.68
CA HIS A 19 1.40 2.62 8.48
C HIS A 19 1.23 3.76 7.47
N TRP A 20 0.96 3.38 6.23
CA TRP A 20 0.55 4.25 5.13
C TRP A 20 -0.94 4.04 4.81
N SER A 21 -1.69 5.08 4.45
CA SER A 21 -3.13 4.97 4.12
C SER A 21 -3.50 5.79 2.89
N VAL A 22 -4.36 5.26 2.01
CA VAL A 22 -4.99 6.02 0.92
C VAL A 22 -6.42 5.57 0.68
N ARG A 23 -7.29 6.52 0.33
CA ARG A 23 -8.64 6.19 -0.13
C ARG A 23 -8.65 5.83 -1.62
N LEU A 24 -9.07 4.62 -1.95
CA LEU A 24 -9.32 4.20 -3.33
C LEU A 24 -10.72 4.64 -3.76
N THR A 25 -10.84 5.24 -4.95
CA THR A 25 -12.11 5.84 -5.41
C THR A 25 -12.68 5.20 -6.68
N ARG A 26 -12.01 4.18 -7.23
CA ARG A 26 -12.41 3.51 -8.48
C ARG A 26 -12.35 1.99 -8.34
N PRO A 27 -13.30 1.24 -8.92
CA PRO A 27 -13.15 -0.21 -9.02
C PRO A 27 -12.15 -0.56 -10.12
N GLY A 28 -11.33 -1.58 -9.91
CA GLY A 28 -10.36 -2.04 -10.90
C GLY A 28 -9.15 -2.74 -10.28
N PHE A 29 -8.11 -2.88 -11.09
CA PHE A 29 -6.83 -3.45 -10.65
C PHE A 29 -5.91 -2.34 -10.15
N TYR A 30 -5.29 -2.58 -9.01
CA TYR A 30 -4.29 -1.72 -8.42
C TYR A 30 -3.00 -2.52 -8.25
N ARG A 31 -1.92 -2.04 -8.84
CA ARG A 31 -0.57 -2.52 -8.58
C ARG A 31 0.05 -1.61 -7.53
N VAL A 32 0.38 -2.18 -6.39
CA VAL A 32 0.95 -1.50 -5.23
C VAL A 32 2.41 -1.91 -5.10
N ILE A 33 3.33 -0.94 -5.17
CA ILE A 33 4.77 -1.16 -5.05
C ILE A 33 5.26 -0.47 -3.79
N VAL A 34 5.80 -1.27 -2.88
CA VAL A 34 6.29 -0.87 -1.57
C VAL A 34 7.79 -0.72 -1.61
N HIS A 35 8.24 0.51 -1.35
CA HIS A 35 9.64 0.84 -1.24
C HIS A 35 10.03 0.83 0.22
N THR A 36 11.04 0.06 0.54
CA THR A 36 11.60 -0.06 1.87
C THR A 36 13.04 0.42 1.82
N LYS A 37 13.44 1.31 2.75
CA LYS A 37 14.86 1.70 2.88
C LYS A 37 15.75 0.52 3.25
N GLU A 38 15.16 -0.44 3.95
CA GLU A 38 15.83 -1.62 4.49
C GLU A 38 15.07 -2.89 4.07
N ALA A 39 14.88 -3.12 2.77
CA ALA A 39 14.20 -4.31 2.23
C ALA A 39 14.69 -5.64 2.81
N ARG A 40 15.94 -5.66 3.28
CA ARG A 40 16.58 -6.82 3.91
C ARG A 40 16.17 -7.07 5.36
N LYS A 41 15.52 -6.11 6.04
CA LYS A 41 15.08 -6.24 7.44
C LYS A 41 13.56 -6.42 7.59
N ALA A 42 12.78 -6.15 6.54
CA ALA A 42 11.35 -6.41 6.58
C ALA A 42 11.09 -7.91 6.56
N THR A 43 10.42 -8.40 7.60
CA THR A 43 10.03 -9.81 7.74
C THR A 43 8.64 -10.06 7.16
N ALA A 44 7.78 -9.04 7.11
CA ALA A 44 6.47 -9.10 6.49
C ALA A 44 6.00 -7.72 5.98
N VAL A 45 5.08 -7.75 5.02
CA VAL A 45 4.27 -6.60 4.59
C VAL A 45 2.83 -6.98 4.79
N ARG A 46 2.02 -6.09 5.35
CA ARG A 46 0.57 -6.27 5.44
C ARG A 46 -0.11 -5.11 4.75
N MET A 47 -1.10 -5.43 3.93
CA MET A 47 -1.96 -4.44 3.29
C MET A 47 -3.40 -4.78 3.58
N THR A 48 -4.22 -3.80 3.96
CA THR A 48 -5.63 -3.99 4.31
C THR A 48 -6.51 -3.00 3.55
N LEU A 49 -7.74 -3.39 3.24
CA LEU A 49 -8.77 -2.53 2.66
C LEU A 49 -10.14 -3.02 3.14
N GLY A 50 -10.71 -2.33 4.13
CA GLY A 50 -11.91 -2.83 4.82
C GLY A 50 -11.60 -4.19 5.47
N ASP A 51 -12.39 -5.21 5.14
CA ASP A 51 -12.21 -6.58 5.64
C ASP A 51 -11.18 -7.41 4.84
N ALA A 52 -10.67 -6.88 3.72
CA ALA A 52 -9.68 -7.57 2.91
C ALA A 52 -8.27 -7.32 3.45
N SER A 53 -7.43 -8.36 3.45
CA SER A 53 -6.01 -8.28 3.85
C SER A 53 -5.14 -9.09 2.90
N TRP A 54 -3.92 -8.62 2.66
CA TRP A 54 -2.90 -9.25 1.82
C TRP A 54 -1.53 -9.14 2.49
N ASP A 55 -0.78 -10.23 2.50
CA ASP A 55 0.59 -10.31 3.06
C ASP A 55 1.61 -11.00 2.15
N ASP A 56 1.16 -11.52 1.01
CA ASP A 56 1.93 -12.31 0.05
C ASP A 56 2.60 -11.44 -1.04
N PHE A 57 3.28 -10.37 -0.62
CA PHE A 57 4.03 -9.49 -1.51
C PHE A 57 5.22 -10.21 -2.15
N GLN A 58 5.47 -9.95 -3.43
CA GLN A 58 6.58 -10.55 -4.18
C GLN A 58 7.61 -9.49 -4.57
N PRO A 59 8.92 -9.79 -4.55
CA PRO A 59 9.93 -8.88 -5.06
C PRO A 59 9.80 -8.70 -6.58
N ASN A 60 9.82 -7.46 -7.07
CA ASN A 60 9.87 -7.14 -8.50
C ASN A 60 11.33 -7.16 -9.03
N GLN A 61 11.53 -6.85 -10.32
CA GLN A 61 12.85 -6.85 -10.96
C GLN A 61 13.85 -5.85 -10.34
N ALA A 62 13.37 -4.81 -9.66
CA ALA A 62 14.18 -3.83 -8.94
C ALA A 62 14.39 -4.20 -7.46
N GLY A 63 13.88 -5.35 -7.01
CA GLY A 63 13.98 -5.82 -5.62
C GLY A 63 13.00 -5.14 -4.65
N GLN A 64 11.99 -4.43 -5.16
CA GLN A 64 10.94 -3.80 -4.35
C GLN A 64 9.79 -4.78 -4.14
N LEU A 65 9.06 -4.68 -3.03
CA LEU A 65 7.95 -5.56 -2.74
C LEU A 65 6.69 -5.09 -3.46
N GLU A 66 6.00 -5.98 -4.13
CA GLU A 66 4.89 -5.65 -5.02
C GLU A 66 3.71 -6.59 -4.83
N LYS A 67 2.50 -6.03 -4.93
CA LYS A 67 1.24 -6.77 -4.95
C LYS A 67 0.27 -6.16 -5.95
N GLU A 68 -0.35 -7.00 -6.77
CA GLU A 68 -1.52 -6.62 -7.55
C GLU A 68 -2.79 -7.06 -6.82
N ILE A 69 -3.75 -6.15 -6.66
CA ILE A 69 -5.06 -6.40 -6.07
C ILE A 69 -6.18 -5.97 -7.02
N GLN A 70 -7.29 -6.71 -6.96
CA GLN A 70 -8.53 -6.30 -7.61
C GLN A 70 -9.47 -5.74 -6.56
N VAL A 71 -9.96 -4.54 -6.80
CA VAL A 71 -10.86 -3.81 -5.90
C VAL A 71 -12.21 -3.66 -6.56
N ALA A 72 -13.24 -4.26 -5.95
CA ALA A 72 -14.64 -4.06 -6.32
C ALA A 72 -15.24 -2.97 -5.42
N LEU A 73 -15.85 -1.94 -6.02
CA LEU A 73 -16.56 -0.90 -5.27
C LEU A 73 -18.04 -1.28 -5.06
N PRO A 74 -18.66 -0.84 -3.94
CA PRO A 74 -18.07 0.00 -2.89
C PRO A 74 -17.28 -0.87 -1.91
N THR A 75 -15.95 -0.75 -1.92
CA THR A 75 -15.13 -1.22 -0.81
C THR A 75 -15.18 -0.11 0.21
N GLU A 76 -15.79 -0.36 1.36
CA GLU A 76 -15.70 0.56 2.49
C GLU A 76 -14.28 0.50 3.05
N GLY A 77 -13.59 1.63 3.13
CA GLY A 77 -12.29 1.73 3.80
C GLY A 77 -11.23 2.55 3.08
N GLU A 78 -10.12 2.73 3.80
CA GLU A 78 -8.86 3.22 3.25
C GLU A 78 -7.93 2.03 3.06
N LEU A 79 -7.19 2.00 1.96
CA LEU A 79 -6.13 1.03 1.74
C LEU A 79 -4.98 1.39 2.68
N GLN A 80 -4.69 0.52 3.64
CA GLN A 80 -3.58 0.69 4.57
C GLN A 80 -2.46 -0.28 4.24
N VAL A 81 -1.21 0.14 4.47
CA VAL A 81 -0.02 -0.69 4.26
C VAL A 81 0.95 -0.50 5.42
N GLU A 82 1.38 -1.62 5.99
CA GLU A 82 2.26 -1.75 7.14
C GLU A 82 3.43 -2.68 6.80
N LEU A 83 4.58 -2.42 7.40
CA LEU A 83 5.75 -3.29 7.36
C LEU A 83 6.02 -3.81 8.77
N GLN A 84 6.33 -5.08 8.90
CA GLN A 84 6.93 -5.63 10.11
C GLN A 84 8.46 -5.63 9.93
N LEU A 85 9.17 -4.89 10.78
CA LEU A 85 10.63 -4.98 10.94
C LEU A 85 10.91 -5.60 12.31
N GLU A 86 11.48 -6.81 12.35
CA GLU A 86 11.74 -7.52 13.61
C GLU A 86 10.46 -7.53 14.49
N ASP A 87 10.46 -6.81 15.62
CA ASP A 87 9.34 -6.74 16.57
C ASP A 87 8.47 -5.47 16.45
N GLU A 88 8.71 -4.61 15.45
CA GLU A 88 8.01 -3.33 15.27
C GLU A 88 7.23 -3.21 13.95
N ASN A 89 6.04 -2.60 14.03
CA ASN A 89 5.29 -2.15 12.86
C ASN A 89 5.74 -0.76 12.44
N VAL A 90 6.21 -0.64 11.19
CA VAL A 90 6.67 0.62 10.61
C VAL A 90 5.97 0.92 9.29
N GLY A 91 5.84 2.21 8.99
CA GLY A 91 5.31 2.64 7.70
C GLY A 91 6.34 2.41 6.59
N PRO A 92 5.91 2.12 5.36
CA PRO A 92 6.82 2.04 4.22
C PRO A 92 7.49 3.37 3.93
N HIS A 93 8.72 3.31 3.38
CA HIS A 93 9.46 4.52 3.05
C HIS A 93 8.78 5.29 1.92
N GLN A 94 8.27 4.56 0.93
CA GLN A 94 7.52 5.10 -0.19
C GLN A 94 6.55 4.04 -0.71
N LEU A 95 5.43 4.49 -1.28
CA LEU A 95 4.44 3.66 -1.92
C LEU A 95 4.09 4.23 -3.30
N GLU A 96 4.08 3.36 -4.30
CA GLU A 96 3.61 3.67 -5.64
C GLU A 96 2.35 2.86 -5.93
N ILE A 97 1.33 3.52 -6.48
CA ILE A 97 0.07 2.88 -6.85
C ILE A 97 -0.23 3.17 -8.31
N HIS A 98 -0.38 2.11 -9.09
CA HIS A 98 -0.80 2.16 -10.48
C HIS A 98 -2.19 1.57 -10.62
N TYR A 99 -3.12 2.36 -11.16
CA TYR A 99 -4.49 1.94 -11.42
C TYR A 99 -4.66 1.49 -12.87
N ARG A 100 -5.34 0.36 -13.05
CA ARG A 100 -5.82 -0.15 -14.33
C ARG A 100 -7.31 -0.49 -14.21
N PRO A 101 -8.19 0.02 -15.09
CA PRO A 101 -9.59 -0.37 -15.08
C PRO A 101 -9.74 -1.88 -15.24
N SER A 102 -10.69 -2.48 -14.52
CA SER A 102 -11.15 -3.83 -14.88
C SER A 102 -11.87 -3.71 -16.22
N SER A 103 -11.32 -4.28 -17.29
CA SER A 103 -12.01 -4.32 -18.57
C SER A 103 -13.36 -5.02 -18.37
N LYS A 104 -14.47 -4.29 -18.50
CA LYS A 104 -15.76 -4.93 -18.78
C LYS A 104 -15.57 -5.65 -20.11
N LYS A 105 -15.60 -6.98 -20.12
CA LYS A 105 -15.94 -7.67 -21.37
C LYS A 105 -17.34 -7.18 -21.77
N PRO A 106 -17.53 -6.70 -23.01
CA PRO A 106 -18.86 -6.39 -23.52
C PRO A 106 -19.74 -7.63 -23.53
#